data_AF-A0A4U8SDG5-F1
#
_entry.id   AF-A0A4U8SDG5-F1
#
_cell.length_a   1.000
_cell.length_b   1.000
_cell.length_c   1.000
_cell.angle_alpha   90.00
_cell.angle_beta   90.00
_cell.angle_gamma   90.00
#
_symmetry.space_group_name_H-M   'P 1'
#
loop_
_entity.id
_entity.type
_entity.pdbx_description
1 polymer ?
#
loop_
_entity_poly.entity_id
_entity_poly.type
_entity_poly.pdbx_seq_one_letter_code
_entity_poly.pdbx_strand_id
1 'polypeptide(L)'
;MSRSEMIVQLIQYGHPKDTLEQMQTSDLESLFKQNSKTRISEYLESLKQNEPVEIAAEDNANFIDREMQNIYYAISGEEINFQRLYEAIEKIFDQYDLNETIELVLSQSSDKRYRQMTQITEIAYRAYQEALLAEIERLCEFYPPQERFEQMKFYSSKRGDVVFLRKSIQTMRFQSNQESFSRIAQQKFSIIHDYYPEMMYESYEEYYENDEEKDEIINRIMALTGAYKRVQLKTKKFQVLKHMESVLLKDKEREKEEKALIKQYVKRVGEAIAQEDELMFGEIIKEALKVLDERDVQYIVEHFDISSSPLILQRFNIIMRDNRPK
;
A
#
# COMPACT_ATOMS: atom_id res chain seq x y z
N MET A 1 -21.31 -6.16 3.23
CA MET A 1 -20.82 -5.36 4.35
C MET A 1 -21.51 -5.81 5.63
N SER A 2 -20.77 -6.15 6.67
CA SER A 2 -21.30 -6.59 7.96
C SER A 2 -21.76 -5.41 8.82
N ARG A 3 -22.66 -5.64 9.79
CA ARG A 3 -23.13 -4.60 10.74
C ARG A 3 -21.96 -3.97 11.50
N SER A 4 -20.98 -4.78 11.90
CA SER A 4 -19.75 -4.34 12.55
C SER A 4 -18.91 -3.42 11.66
N GLU A 5 -18.79 -3.73 10.36
CA GLU A 5 -18.07 -2.87 9.40
C GLU A 5 -18.76 -1.51 9.22
N MET A 6 -20.09 -1.50 9.11
CA MET A 6 -20.87 -0.25 8.99
C MET A 6 -20.70 0.66 10.21
N ILE A 7 -20.72 0.10 11.42
CA ILE A 7 -20.53 0.87 12.66
C ILE A 7 -19.11 1.46 12.71
N VAL A 8 -18.08 0.68 12.38
CA VAL A 8 -16.69 1.15 12.37
C VAL A 8 -16.51 2.31 11.37
N GLN A 9 -17.08 2.21 10.18
CA GLN A 9 -16.99 3.26 9.17
C GLN A 9 -17.78 4.52 9.57
N LEU A 10 -18.98 4.37 10.14
CA LEU A 10 -19.76 5.51 10.63
C LEU A 10 -19.07 6.24 11.79
N ILE A 11 -18.35 5.52 12.66
CA ILE A 11 -17.50 6.13 13.71
C ILE A 11 -16.39 6.98 13.10
N GLN A 12 -15.72 6.50 12.05
CA GLN A 12 -14.68 7.25 11.34
C GLN A 12 -15.21 8.54 10.70
N TYR A 13 -16.53 8.62 10.46
CA TYR A 13 -17.20 9.82 9.98
C TYR A 13 -17.73 10.74 11.09
N GLY A 14 -17.34 10.51 12.34
CA GLY A 14 -17.66 11.37 13.48
C GLY A 14 -18.99 11.07 14.16
N HIS A 15 -19.65 9.95 13.82
CA HIS A 15 -20.86 9.52 14.52
C HIS A 15 -20.50 8.83 15.85
N PRO A 16 -21.19 9.14 16.95
CA PRO A 16 -20.91 8.55 18.26
C PRO A 16 -21.23 7.04 18.29
N LYS A 17 -20.25 6.26 18.76
CA LYS A 17 -20.31 4.79 18.84
C LYS A 17 -21.55 4.28 19.59
N ASP A 18 -21.87 4.91 20.71
CA ASP A 18 -22.99 4.51 21.57
C ASP A 18 -24.35 4.62 20.86
N THR A 19 -24.48 5.57 19.93
CA THR A 19 -25.69 5.79 19.14
C THR A 19 -25.79 4.77 18.00
N LEU A 20 -24.66 4.44 17.37
CA LEU A 20 -24.60 3.48 16.26
C LEU A 20 -24.84 2.03 16.72
N GLU A 21 -24.35 1.65 17.90
CA GLU A 21 -24.57 0.30 18.44
C GLU A 21 -26.04 0.03 18.79
N GLN A 22 -26.79 1.08 19.16
CA GLN A 22 -28.21 1.03 19.51
C GLN A 22 -29.15 1.09 18.30
N MET A 23 -28.67 1.51 17.12
CA MET A 23 -29.49 1.62 15.90
C MET A 23 -29.84 0.26 15.30
N GLN A 24 -31.04 0.12 14.74
CA GLN A 24 -31.41 -1.09 13.99
C GLN A 24 -30.59 -1.19 12.68
N THR A 25 -30.36 -2.41 12.19
CA THR A 25 -29.49 -2.62 11.01
C THR A 25 -30.01 -1.90 9.77
N SER A 26 -31.33 -1.78 9.59
CA SER A 26 -31.96 -1.01 8.52
C SER A 26 -31.66 0.49 8.58
N ASP A 27 -31.57 1.03 9.80
CA ASP A 27 -31.32 2.45 10.04
C ASP A 27 -29.85 2.77 9.84
N LEU A 28 -28.96 1.86 10.28
CA LEU A 28 -27.52 1.91 9.97
C LEU A 28 -27.27 1.87 8.46
N GLU A 29 -27.93 0.97 7.73
CA GLU A 29 -27.80 0.89 6.27
C GLU A 29 -28.29 2.18 5.58
N SER A 30 -29.37 2.76 6.07
CA SER A 30 -29.94 4.00 5.52
C SER A 30 -29.02 5.20 5.80
N LEU A 31 -28.52 5.32 7.02
CA LEU A 31 -27.57 6.35 7.42
C LEU A 31 -26.26 6.23 6.64
N PHE A 32 -25.77 5.01 6.47
CA PHE A 32 -24.58 4.71 5.67
C PHE A 32 -24.77 5.13 4.21
N LYS A 33 -25.87 4.72 3.56
CA LYS A 33 -26.18 5.09 2.17
C LYS A 33 -26.32 6.60 2.01
N GLN A 34 -26.94 7.29 2.97
CA GLN A 34 -27.07 8.74 2.95
C GLN A 34 -25.70 9.42 3.03
N ASN A 35 -24.84 9.01 3.97
CA ASN A 35 -23.48 9.53 4.08
C ASN A 35 -22.65 9.27 2.81
N SER A 36 -22.77 8.07 2.23
CA SER A 36 -22.11 7.70 0.96
C SER A 36 -22.51 8.65 -0.15
N LYS A 37 -23.82 8.89 -0.30
CA LYS A 37 -24.38 9.73 -1.34
C LYS A 37 -23.91 11.18 -1.19
N THR A 38 -23.91 11.70 0.04
CA THR A 38 -23.42 13.06 0.33
C THR A 38 -21.96 13.18 -0.06
N ARG A 39 -21.09 12.25 0.34
CA ARG A 39 -19.66 12.31 0.01
C ARG A 39 -19.36 12.18 -1.47
N ILE A 40 -20.06 11.29 -2.17
CA ILE A 40 -19.94 11.19 -3.64
C ILE A 40 -20.38 12.50 -4.30
N SER A 41 -21.45 13.13 -3.80
CA SER A 41 -21.94 14.40 -4.34
C SER A 41 -20.96 15.54 -4.07
N GLU A 42 -20.40 15.63 -2.86
CA GLU A 42 -19.36 16.59 -2.50
C GLU A 42 -18.10 16.44 -3.37
N TYR A 43 -17.67 15.20 -3.62
CA TYR A 43 -16.57 14.92 -4.54
C TYR A 43 -16.88 15.42 -5.96
N LEU A 44 -18.06 15.10 -6.50
CA LEU A 44 -18.47 15.54 -7.83
C LEU A 44 -18.61 17.07 -7.95
N GLU A 45 -19.08 17.74 -6.90
CA GLU A 45 -19.15 19.21 -6.86
C GLU A 45 -17.76 19.85 -6.79
N SER A 46 -16.85 19.26 -6.02
CA SER A 46 -15.47 19.74 -5.94
C SER A 46 -14.75 19.63 -7.30
N LEU A 47 -15.04 18.60 -8.11
CA LEU A 47 -14.47 18.48 -9.46
C LEU A 47 -14.94 19.62 -10.38
N LYS A 48 -16.20 20.05 -10.26
CA LYS A 48 -16.78 21.12 -11.09
C LYS A 48 -16.27 22.51 -10.73
N GLN A 49 -15.91 22.74 -9.47
CA GLN A 49 -15.40 24.03 -9.00
C GLN A 49 -13.92 24.27 -9.35
N ASN A 50 -13.17 23.21 -9.68
CA ASN A 50 -11.76 23.28 -10.03
C ASN A 50 -11.52 23.21 -11.55
N GLU A 51 -12.40 23.78 -12.36
CA GLU A 51 -12.12 23.95 -13.80
C GLU A 51 -10.88 24.85 -13.98
N PRO A 52 -9.88 24.42 -14.76
CA PRO A 52 -8.62 25.14 -14.85
C PRO A 52 -8.83 26.50 -15.53
N VAL A 53 -8.47 27.57 -14.83
CA VAL A 53 -8.38 28.92 -15.40
C VAL A 53 -7.19 28.95 -16.35
N GLU A 54 -7.41 29.29 -17.62
CA GLU A 54 -6.35 29.52 -18.59
C GLU A 54 -5.45 30.67 -18.12
N ILE A 55 -4.20 30.34 -17.79
CA ILE A 55 -3.17 31.33 -17.50
C ILE A 55 -2.60 31.78 -18.84
N ALA A 56 -2.86 33.03 -19.22
CA ALA A 56 -2.25 33.66 -20.38
C ALA A 56 -0.74 33.80 -20.18
N ALA A 57 0.05 33.40 -21.17
CA ALA A 57 1.49 33.63 -21.20
C ALA A 57 1.75 35.11 -21.52
N GLU A 58 2.49 35.82 -20.68
CA GLU A 58 3.00 37.16 -21.00
C GLU A 58 4.18 37.04 -21.97
N ASP A 59 4.05 37.64 -23.14
CA ASP A 59 5.12 37.78 -24.15
C ASP A 59 6.30 38.59 -23.58
N ASN A 60 7.46 37.95 -23.46
CA ASN A 60 8.68 38.57 -22.92
C ASN A 60 9.87 38.40 -23.88
N ALA A 61 9.79 39.01 -25.06
CA ALA A 61 10.88 38.99 -26.05
C ALA A 61 12.23 39.52 -25.48
N ASN A 62 12.18 40.50 -24.56
CA ASN A 62 13.38 41.06 -23.90
C ASN A 62 14.08 40.09 -22.94
N PHE A 63 13.42 39.01 -22.51
CA PHE A 63 13.97 38.05 -21.55
C PHE A 63 14.95 37.08 -22.23
N ILE A 64 14.63 36.66 -23.44
CA ILE A 64 15.42 35.67 -24.18
C ILE A 64 16.76 36.24 -24.65
N ASP A 65 16.77 37.48 -25.15
CA ASP A 65 18.01 38.15 -25.55
C ASP A 65 19.02 38.24 -24.40
N ARG A 66 18.53 38.40 -23.16
CA ARG A 66 19.37 38.44 -21.95
C ARG A 66 19.96 37.07 -21.62
N GLU A 67 19.16 36.01 -21.69
CA GLU A 67 19.66 34.65 -21.39
C GLU A 67 20.58 34.12 -22.50
N MET A 68 20.35 34.54 -23.75
CA MET A 68 21.27 34.29 -24.88
C MET A 68 22.63 34.97 -24.68
N GLN A 69 22.64 36.21 -24.20
CA GLN A 69 23.89 36.87 -23.79
C GLN A 69 24.56 36.15 -22.63
N ASN A 70 23.81 35.66 -21.63
CA ASN A 70 24.37 34.89 -20.52
C ASN A 70 25.04 33.59 -21.01
N ILE A 71 24.44 32.89 -21.97
CA ILE A 71 25.03 31.71 -22.63
C ILE A 71 26.33 32.09 -23.33
N TYR A 72 26.32 33.16 -24.13
CA TYR A 72 27.52 33.65 -24.81
C TYR A 72 28.66 33.97 -23.82
N TYR A 73 28.37 34.67 -22.72
CA TYR A 73 29.38 34.96 -21.70
C TYR A 73 29.87 33.71 -20.95
N ALA A 74 29.01 32.70 -20.77
CA ALA A 74 29.38 31.45 -20.11
C ALA A 74 30.32 30.58 -20.96
N ILE A 75 30.30 30.73 -22.29
CA ILE A 75 31.10 29.95 -23.23
C ILE A 75 32.29 30.70 -23.84
N SER A 76 32.34 32.03 -23.72
CA SER A 76 33.38 32.90 -24.30
C SER A 76 34.75 32.82 -23.62
N GLY A 77 34.83 32.24 -22.41
CA GLY A 77 36.09 32.04 -21.69
C GLY A 77 36.91 30.85 -22.21
N GLU A 78 38.17 30.74 -21.77
CA GLU A 78 39.01 29.54 -22.02
C GLU A 78 38.38 28.28 -21.42
N GLU A 79 37.76 28.41 -20.24
CA GLU A 79 36.94 27.39 -19.59
C GLU A 79 35.45 27.78 -19.61
N ILE A 80 34.59 26.76 -19.77
CA ILE A 80 33.13 26.96 -19.76
C ILE A 80 32.64 27.10 -18.32
N ASN A 81 31.88 28.15 -18.04
CA ASN A 81 31.17 28.28 -16.78
C ASN A 81 29.86 27.46 -16.82
N PHE A 82 29.95 26.19 -16.44
CA PHE A 82 28.82 25.27 -16.49
C PHE A 82 27.63 25.73 -15.65
N GLN A 83 27.85 26.31 -14.47
CA GLN A 83 26.76 26.75 -13.60
C GLN A 83 25.91 27.82 -14.30
N ARG A 84 26.53 28.89 -14.80
CA ARG A 84 25.81 29.96 -15.51
C ARG A 84 25.16 29.47 -16.80
N LEU A 85 25.81 28.53 -17.48
CA LEU A 85 25.30 27.92 -18.70
C LEU A 85 24.02 27.11 -18.43
N TYR A 86 24.01 26.26 -17.41
CA TYR A 86 22.82 25.50 -17.03
C TYR A 86 21.68 26.41 -16.57
N GLU A 87 21.95 27.41 -15.73
CA GLU A 87 20.94 28.38 -15.27
C GLU A 87 20.30 29.15 -16.43
N ALA A 88 21.09 29.54 -17.43
CA ALA A 88 20.57 30.27 -18.59
C ALA A 88 19.78 29.35 -19.54
N ILE A 89 20.25 28.11 -19.78
CA ILE A 89 19.54 27.12 -20.60
C ILE A 89 18.20 26.74 -19.98
N GLU A 90 18.16 26.55 -18.66
CA GLU A 90 16.93 26.18 -17.92
C GLU A 90 15.82 27.23 -18.11
N LYS A 91 16.17 28.51 -18.06
CA LYS A 91 15.23 29.61 -18.32
C LYS A 91 14.76 29.71 -19.76
N ILE A 92 15.54 29.21 -20.72
CA ILE A 92 15.08 29.13 -22.12
C ILE A 92 14.06 28.00 -22.27
N PHE A 93 14.24 26.87 -21.56
CA PHE A 93 13.24 25.81 -21.56
C PHE A 93 11.89 26.29 -21.07
N ASP A 94 11.79 27.34 -20.24
CA ASP A 94 10.52 27.96 -19.81
C ASP A 94 9.64 28.43 -20.97
N GLN A 95 10.20 28.64 -22.17
CA GLN A 95 9.48 29.14 -23.33
C GLN A 95 9.63 28.26 -24.58
N TYR A 96 10.73 27.53 -24.72
CA TYR A 96 11.07 26.80 -25.94
C TYR A 96 11.23 25.30 -25.70
N ASP A 97 11.04 24.52 -26.76
CA ASP A 97 11.30 23.08 -26.75
C ASP A 97 12.80 22.75 -26.83
N LEU A 98 13.14 21.46 -26.73
CA LEU A 98 14.53 21.01 -26.76
C LEU A 98 15.24 21.40 -28.07
N ASN A 99 14.59 21.26 -29.21
CA ASN A 99 15.21 21.49 -30.51
C ASN A 99 15.44 22.99 -30.74
N GLU A 100 14.44 23.80 -30.42
CA GLU A 100 14.52 25.27 -30.46
C GLU A 100 15.61 25.77 -29.51
N THR A 101 15.69 25.21 -28.29
CA THR A 101 16.74 25.57 -27.32
C THR A 101 18.12 25.17 -27.81
N ILE A 102 18.27 24.00 -28.47
CA ILE A 102 19.54 23.60 -29.08
C ILE A 102 19.95 24.61 -30.16
N GLU A 103 19.05 25.01 -31.05
CA GLU A 103 19.34 26.01 -32.09
C GLU A 103 19.76 27.35 -31.48
N LEU A 104 19.05 27.82 -30.46
CA LEU A 104 19.38 29.05 -29.73
C LEU A 104 20.77 28.95 -29.08
N VAL A 105 21.05 27.90 -28.31
CA VAL A 105 22.37 27.70 -27.68
C VAL A 105 23.49 27.62 -28.71
N LEU A 106 23.26 26.90 -29.82
CA LEU A 106 24.25 26.75 -30.88
C LEU A 106 24.56 28.06 -31.59
N SER A 107 23.56 28.95 -31.77
CA SER A 107 23.76 30.27 -32.39
C SER A 107 24.75 31.16 -31.64
N GLN A 108 24.97 30.91 -30.33
CA GLN A 108 25.93 31.63 -29.51
C GLN A 108 27.31 30.95 -29.48
N SER A 109 27.40 29.71 -29.95
CA SER A 109 28.59 28.88 -29.86
C SER A 109 29.39 28.86 -31.18
N SER A 110 30.69 28.58 -31.09
CA SER A 110 31.51 28.33 -32.29
C SER A 110 31.33 26.91 -32.80
N ASP A 111 31.44 26.71 -34.11
CA ASP A 111 31.31 25.39 -34.78
C ASP A 111 32.16 24.27 -34.14
N LYS A 112 33.29 24.63 -33.54
CA LYS A 112 34.21 23.68 -32.88
C LYS A 112 33.60 23.02 -31.62
N ARG A 113 32.61 23.64 -30.99
CA ARG A 113 31.95 23.16 -29.77
C ARG A 113 30.53 22.64 -30.00
N TYR A 114 30.10 22.53 -31.26
CA TYR A 114 28.74 22.09 -31.65
C TYR A 114 28.28 20.85 -30.88
N ARG A 115 29.01 19.74 -30.99
CA ARG A 115 28.64 18.46 -30.36
C ARG A 115 28.61 18.55 -28.84
N GLN A 116 29.54 19.29 -28.25
CA GLN A 116 29.61 19.48 -26.80
C GLN A 116 28.40 20.27 -26.31
N MET A 117 28.02 21.33 -27.03
CA MET A 117 26.89 22.16 -26.67
C MET A 117 25.55 21.45 -26.79
N THR A 118 25.34 20.67 -27.86
CA THR A 118 24.13 19.84 -28.00
C THR A 118 23.99 18.87 -26.82
N GLN A 119 25.08 18.17 -26.45
CA GLN A 119 25.06 17.22 -25.34
C GLN A 119 24.77 17.90 -23.99
N ILE A 120 25.34 19.09 -23.75
CA ILE A 120 25.07 19.86 -22.53
C ILE A 120 23.60 20.25 -22.46
N THR A 121 23.02 20.74 -23.57
CA THR A 121 21.60 21.12 -23.62
C THR A 121 20.69 19.91 -23.43
N GLU A 122 20.99 18.76 -24.03
CA GLU A 122 20.23 17.52 -23.81
C GLU A 122 20.26 17.05 -22.34
N ILE A 123 21.44 17.11 -21.70
CA ILE A 123 21.59 16.77 -20.29
C ILE A 123 20.80 17.77 -19.41
N ALA A 124 20.92 19.07 -19.71
CA ALA A 124 20.18 20.12 -19.02
C ALA A 124 18.66 19.89 -19.14
N TYR A 125 18.19 19.49 -20.32
CA TYR A 125 16.78 19.21 -20.56
C TYR A 125 16.28 18.02 -19.75
N ARG A 126 17.06 16.93 -19.69
CA ARG A 126 16.74 15.78 -18.83
C ARG A 126 16.70 16.18 -17.36
N ALA A 127 17.67 16.96 -16.89
CA ALA A 127 17.70 17.43 -15.52
C ALA A 127 16.48 18.32 -15.19
N TYR A 128 16.11 19.20 -16.12
CA TYR A 128 14.93 20.06 -15.98
C TYR A 128 13.62 19.25 -15.95
N GLN A 129 13.48 18.22 -16.80
CA GLN A 129 12.34 17.30 -16.75
C GLN A 129 12.19 16.65 -15.37
N GLU A 130 13.28 16.13 -14.80
CA GLU A 130 13.26 15.53 -13.47
C GLU A 130 13.00 16.56 -12.36
N ALA A 131 13.50 17.80 -12.50
CA ALA A 131 13.19 18.88 -11.56
C ALA A 131 11.70 19.25 -11.54
N LEU A 132 11.05 19.29 -12.72
CA LEU A 132 9.61 19.52 -12.82
C LEU A 132 8.81 18.37 -12.20
N LEU A 133 9.20 17.11 -12.46
CA LEU A 133 8.55 15.95 -11.86
C LEU A 133 8.72 15.93 -10.33
N ALA A 134 9.92 16.24 -9.83
CA ALA A 134 10.19 16.33 -8.40
C ALA A 134 9.35 17.44 -7.73
N GLU A 135 9.14 18.57 -8.42
CA GLU A 135 8.27 19.62 -7.91
C GLU A 135 6.80 19.21 -7.87
N ILE A 136 6.30 18.52 -8.91
CA ILE A 136 4.95 17.94 -8.90
C ILE A 136 4.80 16.94 -7.76
N GLU A 137 5.81 16.10 -7.54
CA GLU A 137 5.83 15.14 -6.45
C GLU A 137 5.71 15.83 -5.08
N ARG A 138 6.47 16.92 -4.88
CA ARG A 138 6.40 17.75 -3.68
C ARG A 138 5.03 18.39 -3.50
N LEU A 139 4.40 18.84 -4.59
CA LEU A 139 3.04 19.40 -4.53
C LEU A 139 1.99 18.34 -4.15
N CYS A 140 2.24 17.07 -4.47
CA CYS A 140 1.39 15.93 -4.12
C CYS A 140 1.72 15.27 -2.77
N GLU A 141 2.60 15.86 -1.94
CA GLU A 141 3.08 15.24 -0.70
C GLU A 141 1.96 14.82 0.27
N PHE A 142 0.87 15.59 0.33
CA PHE A 142 -0.27 15.36 1.23
C PHE A 142 -1.35 14.42 0.67
N TYR A 143 -1.10 13.81 -0.50
CA TYR A 143 -2.03 12.87 -1.10
C TYR A 143 -1.89 11.50 -0.44
N PRO A 144 -2.95 10.67 -0.41
CA PRO A 144 -2.81 9.26 -0.05
C PRO A 144 -1.71 8.60 -0.90
N PRO A 145 -0.86 7.72 -0.33
CA PRO A 145 0.28 7.13 -1.05
C PRO A 145 -0.10 6.48 -2.39
N GLN A 146 -1.25 5.80 -2.43
CA GLN A 146 -1.80 5.15 -3.61
C GLN A 146 -2.16 6.17 -4.70
N GLU A 147 -2.81 7.27 -4.33
CA GLU A 147 -3.17 8.35 -5.26
C GLU A 147 -1.92 9.09 -5.73
N ARG A 148 -0.97 9.38 -4.83
CA ARG A 148 0.31 10.00 -5.19
C ARG A 148 1.05 9.17 -6.23
N PHE A 149 1.10 7.85 -6.05
CA PHE A 149 1.75 6.95 -7.01
C PHE A 149 1.10 7.00 -8.40
N GLU A 150 -0.23 6.87 -8.47
CA GLU A 150 -0.94 6.95 -9.76
C GLU A 150 -0.78 8.32 -10.43
N GLN A 151 -0.80 9.40 -9.66
CA GLN A 151 -0.54 10.75 -10.19
C GLN A 151 0.89 10.87 -10.72
N MET A 152 1.90 10.42 -9.96
CA MET A 152 3.29 10.48 -10.39
C MET A 152 3.56 9.61 -11.62
N LYS A 153 2.90 8.45 -11.73
CA LYS A 153 2.93 7.61 -12.93
C LYS A 153 2.35 8.35 -14.14
N PHE A 154 1.20 9.00 -13.98
CA PHE A 154 0.59 9.80 -15.04
C PHE A 154 1.53 10.92 -15.51
N TYR A 155 2.07 11.73 -14.60
CA TYR A 155 3.01 12.81 -14.95
C TYR A 155 4.32 12.28 -15.56
N SER A 156 4.84 11.15 -15.05
CA SER A 156 6.02 10.50 -15.61
C SER A 156 5.82 10.02 -17.05
N SER A 157 4.61 9.56 -17.40
CA SER A 157 4.26 9.21 -18.79
C SER A 157 4.28 10.44 -19.72
N LYS A 158 4.14 11.64 -19.15
CA LYS A 158 4.20 12.94 -19.82
C LYS A 158 5.52 13.67 -19.62
N ARG A 159 6.58 12.99 -19.17
CA ARG A 159 7.93 13.57 -18.95
C ARG A 159 8.43 14.43 -20.11
N GLY A 160 8.16 14.01 -21.35
CA GLY A 160 8.57 14.74 -22.56
C GLY A 160 7.82 16.05 -22.80
N ASP A 161 6.63 16.22 -22.23
CA ASP A 161 5.77 17.39 -22.42
C ASP A 161 5.99 18.40 -21.30
N VAL A 162 7.11 19.12 -21.40
CA VAL A 162 7.53 20.12 -20.42
C VAL A 162 6.49 21.25 -20.25
N VAL A 163 5.82 21.65 -21.34
CA VAL A 163 4.77 22.68 -21.31
C VAL A 163 3.61 22.21 -20.43
N PHE A 164 3.17 20.96 -20.61
CA PHE A 164 2.13 20.35 -19.79
C PHE A 164 2.52 20.27 -18.31
N LEU A 165 3.74 19.83 -18.01
CA LEU A 165 4.23 19.73 -16.62
C LEU A 165 4.26 21.10 -15.94
N ARG A 166 4.76 22.13 -16.62
CA ARG A 166 4.75 23.51 -16.10
C ARG A 166 3.34 24.03 -15.85
N LYS A 167 2.45 23.89 -16.83
CA LYS A 167 1.05 24.32 -16.68
C LYS A 167 0.42 23.64 -15.47
N SER A 168 0.68 22.34 -15.29
CA SER A 168 0.19 21.57 -14.14
C SER A 168 0.72 22.12 -12.82
N ILE A 169 2.02 22.42 -12.72
CA ILE A 169 2.63 23.04 -11.53
C ILE A 169 2.00 24.41 -11.24
N GLN A 170 1.81 25.24 -12.26
CA GLN A 170 1.19 26.56 -12.10
C GLN A 170 -0.26 26.43 -11.61
N THR A 171 -1.04 25.53 -12.20
CA THR A 171 -2.42 25.26 -11.78
C THR A 171 -2.48 24.76 -10.34
N MET A 172 -1.58 23.86 -9.93
CA MET A 172 -1.51 23.35 -8.55
C MET A 172 -1.13 24.43 -7.54
N ARG A 173 -0.25 25.38 -7.91
CA ARG A 173 0.18 26.48 -7.03
C ARG A 173 -0.81 27.65 -6.96
N PHE A 174 -1.73 27.76 -7.92
CA PHE A 174 -2.68 28.87 -7.99
C PHE A 174 -3.78 28.74 -6.92
N GLN A 175 -4.12 29.86 -6.25
CA GLN A 175 -5.32 30.04 -5.42
C GLN A 175 -5.78 28.82 -4.58
N SER A 176 -4.94 28.31 -3.68
CA SER A 176 -5.27 27.18 -2.79
C SER A 176 -5.67 25.87 -3.49
N ASN A 177 -5.41 25.74 -4.80
CA ASN A 177 -5.70 24.53 -5.57
C ASN A 177 -4.96 23.32 -5.01
N GLN A 178 -3.76 23.49 -4.44
CA GLN A 178 -3.04 22.40 -3.79
C GLN A 178 -3.85 21.74 -2.66
N GLU A 179 -4.47 22.54 -1.79
CA GLU A 179 -5.33 22.05 -0.70
C GLU A 179 -6.60 21.41 -1.26
N SER A 180 -7.20 22.05 -2.26
CA SER A 180 -8.40 21.54 -2.96
C SER A 180 -8.14 20.17 -3.58
N PHE A 181 -7.06 20.02 -4.34
CA PHE A 181 -6.67 18.75 -4.97
C PHE A 181 -6.26 17.70 -3.94
N SER A 182 -5.57 18.09 -2.87
CA SER A 182 -5.27 17.16 -1.76
C SER A 182 -6.54 16.62 -1.12
N ARG A 183 -7.54 17.49 -0.88
CA ARG A 183 -8.86 17.09 -0.35
C ARG A 183 -9.60 16.17 -1.31
N ILE A 184 -9.54 16.45 -2.61
CA ILE A 184 -10.15 15.61 -3.66
C ILE A 184 -9.49 14.22 -3.68
N ALA A 185 -8.17 14.14 -3.64
CA ALA A 185 -7.43 12.88 -3.61
C ALA A 185 -7.76 12.08 -2.34
N GLN A 186 -7.81 12.73 -1.17
CA GLN A 186 -8.22 12.10 0.09
C GLN A 186 -9.66 11.60 0.02
N GLN A 187 -10.60 12.39 -0.52
CA GLN A 187 -11.99 11.98 -0.68
C GLN A 187 -12.13 10.79 -1.64
N LYS A 188 -11.45 10.81 -2.79
CA LYS A 188 -11.46 9.71 -3.75
C LYS A 188 -10.95 8.43 -3.10
N PHE A 189 -9.82 8.50 -2.42
CA PHE A 189 -9.26 7.37 -1.69
C PHE A 189 -10.22 6.85 -0.61
N SER A 190 -10.76 7.73 0.25
CA SER A 190 -11.71 7.34 1.28
C SER A 190 -12.98 6.71 0.68
N ILE A 191 -13.47 7.22 -0.45
CA ILE A 191 -14.66 6.64 -1.10
C ILE A 191 -14.39 5.20 -1.55
N ILE A 192 -13.25 4.96 -2.21
CA ILE A 192 -12.89 3.62 -2.67
C ILE A 192 -12.60 2.72 -1.47
N HIS A 193 -11.83 3.19 -0.49
CA HIS A 193 -11.46 2.42 0.70
C HIS A 193 -12.67 2.00 1.52
N ASP A 194 -13.61 2.91 1.73
CA ASP A 194 -14.72 2.68 2.67
C ASP A 194 -15.94 2.04 1.98
N TYR A 195 -16.27 2.46 0.76
CA TYR A 195 -17.49 2.02 0.09
C TYR A 195 -17.27 0.91 -0.95
N TYR A 196 -16.05 0.78 -1.47
CA TYR A 196 -15.70 -0.21 -2.50
C TYR A 196 -14.36 -0.89 -2.19
N PRO A 197 -14.17 -1.49 -1.00
CA PRO A 197 -12.88 -2.03 -0.58
C PRO A 197 -12.36 -3.12 -1.52
N GLU A 198 -13.24 -3.88 -2.17
CA GLU A 198 -12.88 -4.83 -3.22
C GLU A 198 -12.19 -4.18 -4.43
N MET A 199 -12.54 -2.93 -4.76
CA MET A 199 -12.01 -2.16 -5.89
C MET A 199 -10.69 -1.44 -5.55
N MET A 200 -10.25 -1.43 -4.28
CA MET A 200 -8.98 -0.80 -3.89
C MET A 200 -7.80 -1.38 -4.65
N TYR A 201 -7.73 -2.70 -4.80
CA TYR A 201 -6.63 -3.31 -5.54
C TYR A 201 -6.75 -3.06 -7.04
N GLU A 202 -7.93 -3.18 -7.62
CA GLU A 202 -8.13 -2.90 -9.06
C GLU A 202 -7.81 -1.44 -9.41
N SER A 203 -8.11 -0.52 -8.49
CA SER A 203 -7.86 0.91 -8.68
C SER A 203 -6.39 1.31 -8.49
N TYR A 204 -5.60 0.51 -7.77
CA TYR A 204 -4.20 0.81 -7.43
C TYR A 204 -3.28 -0.41 -7.61
N GLU A 205 -3.54 -1.25 -8.61
CA GLU A 205 -2.86 -2.55 -8.78
C GLU A 205 -1.34 -2.37 -8.88
N GLU A 206 -0.89 -1.41 -9.69
CA GLU A 206 0.55 -1.16 -9.89
C GLU A 206 1.25 -0.58 -8.67
N TYR A 207 0.53 0.16 -7.81
CA TYR A 207 1.06 0.58 -6.52
C TYR A 207 1.36 -0.67 -5.66
N TYR A 208 0.36 -1.52 -5.45
CA TYR A 208 0.50 -2.71 -4.60
C TYR A 208 1.42 -3.79 -5.18
N GLU A 209 1.59 -3.82 -6.50
CA GLU A 209 2.50 -4.76 -7.17
C GLU A 209 3.97 -4.30 -7.15
N ASN A 210 4.22 -2.99 -7.05
CA ASN A 210 5.58 -2.42 -6.94
C ASN A 210 6.00 -2.09 -5.50
N ASP A 211 5.11 -2.27 -4.51
CA ASP A 211 5.36 -1.89 -3.13
C ASP A 211 6.37 -2.83 -2.44
N GLU A 212 7.24 -2.26 -1.61
CA GLU A 212 8.04 -2.99 -0.61
C GLU A 212 7.12 -3.87 0.25
N GLU A 213 5.87 -3.42 0.49
CA GLU A 213 4.85 -4.21 1.20
C GLU A 213 4.62 -5.60 0.59
N LYS A 214 4.71 -5.76 -0.74
CA LYS A 214 4.55 -7.09 -1.36
C LYS A 214 5.72 -7.98 -0.99
N ASP A 215 6.94 -7.46 -1.03
CA ASP A 215 8.14 -8.20 -0.62
C ASP A 215 8.15 -8.46 0.90
N GLU A 216 7.61 -7.57 1.73
CA GLU A 216 7.39 -7.80 3.16
C GLU A 216 6.42 -8.94 3.44
N ILE A 217 5.25 -8.95 2.80
CA ILE A 217 4.25 -10.03 2.98
C ILE A 217 4.86 -11.36 2.54
N ILE A 218 5.61 -11.38 1.43
CA ILE A 218 6.31 -12.57 0.98
C ILE A 218 7.28 -13.07 2.05
N ASN A 219 8.03 -12.17 2.70
CA ASN A 219 8.93 -12.54 3.79
C ASN A 219 8.17 -13.09 5.01
N ARG A 220 7.04 -12.48 5.38
CA ARG A 220 6.20 -12.95 6.50
C ARG A 220 5.62 -14.34 6.21
N ILE A 221 5.09 -14.59 5.01
CA ILE A 221 4.59 -15.91 4.59
C ILE A 221 5.69 -16.97 4.62
N MET A 222 6.88 -16.63 4.11
CA MET A 222 8.03 -17.53 4.12
C MET A 222 8.46 -17.88 5.56
N ALA A 223 8.46 -16.90 6.46
CA ALA A 223 8.81 -17.11 7.87
C ALA A 223 7.76 -17.95 8.63
N LEU A 224 6.49 -17.95 8.20
CA LEU A 224 5.42 -18.70 8.85
C LEU A 224 5.48 -20.21 8.55
N THR A 225 5.89 -20.62 7.34
CA THR A 225 5.76 -22.03 6.92
C THR A 225 7.02 -22.64 6.33
N GLY A 226 7.93 -21.85 5.77
CA GLY A 226 9.06 -22.34 4.97
C GLY A 226 8.68 -23.15 3.71
N ALA A 227 7.37 -23.37 3.45
CA ALA A 227 6.88 -24.28 2.41
C ALA A 227 6.87 -23.64 1.01
N TYR A 228 6.77 -22.30 0.95
CA TYR A 228 6.67 -21.56 -0.29
C TYR A 228 8.00 -20.93 -0.69
N LYS A 229 8.39 -21.07 -1.97
CA LYS A 229 9.57 -20.39 -2.52
C LYS A 229 9.21 -18.95 -2.91
N ARG A 230 10.14 -18.00 -2.66
CA ARG A 230 9.97 -16.58 -3.02
C ARG A 230 9.48 -16.36 -4.45
N VAL A 231 10.04 -17.10 -5.42
CA VAL A 231 9.67 -17.01 -6.85
C VAL A 231 8.18 -17.32 -7.07
N GLN A 232 7.64 -18.33 -6.37
CA GLN A 232 6.24 -18.71 -6.47
C GLN A 232 5.32 -17.65 -5.85
N LEU A 233 5.76 -17.00 -4.77
CA LEU A 233 4.99 -15.96 -4.11
C LEU A 233 5.02 -14.63 -4.89
N LYS A 234 6.13 -14.25 -5.53
CA LYS A 234 6.20 -13.04 -6.37
C LYS A 234 5.19 -13.03 -7.51
N THR A 235 4.91 -14.21 -8.09
CA THR A 235 3.93 -14.34 -9.18
C THR A 235 2.47 -14.21 -8.72
N LYS A 236 2.20 -14.23 -7.42
CA LYS A 236 0.85 -14.10 -6.88
C LYS A 236 0.49 -12.63 -6.69
N LYS A 237 -0.78 -12.31 -6.91
CA LYS A 237 -1.36 -10.99 -6.61
C LYS A 237 -1.26 -10.70 -5.11
N PHE A 238 -1.06 -9.44 -4.75
CA PHE A 238 -0.97 -9.00 -3.35
C PHE A 238 -2.14 -9.49 -2.47
N GLN A 239 -3.37 -9.45 -2.97
CA GLN A 239 -4.55 -9.95 -2.23
C GLN A 239 -4.47 -11.44 -1.89
N VAL A 240 -3.98 -12.25 -2.84
CA VAL A 240 -3.78 -13.69 -2.62
C VAL A 240 -2.74 -13.89 -1.52
N LEU A 241 -1.67 -13.10 -1.53
CA LEU A 241 -0.65 -13.14 -0.49
C LEU A 241 -1.20 -12.72 0.89
N LYS A 242 -1.96 -11.62 0.98
CA LYS A 242 -2.64 -11.21 2.24
C LYS A 242 -3.57 -12.30 2.77
N HIS A 243 -4.36 -12.92 1.89
CA HIS A 243 -5.25 -13.99 2.31
C HIS A 243 -4.46 -15.22 2.80
N MET A 244 -3.40 -15.61 2.08
CA MET A 244 -2.50 -16.68 2.50
C MET A 244 -1.89 -16.40 3.87
N GLU A 245 -1.37 -15.19 4.09
CA GLU A 245 -0.81 -14.79 5.39
C GLU A 245 -1.84 -14.91 6.52
N SER A 246 -3.06 -14.41 6.30
CA SER A 246 -4.14 -14.48 7.30
C SER A 246 -4.51 -15.92 7.67
N VAL A 247 -4.58 -16.83 6.70
CA VAL A 247 -4.86 -18.25 6.94
C VAL A 247 -3.72 -18.89 7.73
N LEU A 248 -2.47 -18.64 7.34
CA LEU A 248 -1.30 -19.19 8.01
C LEU A 248 -1.14 -18.70 9.46
N LEU A 249 -1.51 -17.44 9.74
CA LEU A 249 -1.54 -16.92 11.10
C LEU A 249 -2.58 -17.64 11.96
N LYS A 250 -3.80 -17.83 11.43
CA LYS A 250 -4.86 -18.58 12.13
C LYS A 250 -4.46 -20.03 12.39
N ASP A 251 -3.85 -20.68 11.41
CA ASP A 251 -3.37 -22.06 11.57
C ASP A 251 -2.27 -22.15 12.64
N LYS A 252 -1.34 -21.19 12.68
CA LYS A 252 -0.29 -21.12 13.69
C LYS A 252 -0.82 -20.83 15.10
N GLU A 253 -1.84 -19.98 15.22
CA GLU A 253 -2.53 -19.76 16.49
C GLU A 253 -3.23 -21.04 16.95
N ARG A 254 -3.96 -21.71 16.04
CA ARG A 254 -4.62 -22.99 16.35
C ARG A 254 -3.62 -24.06 16.78
N GLU A 255 -2.49 -24.22 16.08
CA GLU A 255 -1.44 -25.16 16.49
C GLU A 255 -0.86 -24.83 17.86
N LYS A 256 -0.73 -23.54 18.21
CA LYS A 256 -0.22 -23.11 19.52
C LYS A 256 -1.21 -23.45 20.63
N GLU A 257 -2.50 -23.25 20.38
CA GLU A 257 -3.58 -23.63 21.29
C GLU A 257 -3.67 -25.14 21.46
N GLU A 258 -3.63 -25.91 20.37
CA GLU A 258 -3.61 -27.38 20.38
C GLU A 258 -2.40 -27.91 21.17
N LYS A 259 -1.18 -27.40 20.92
CA LYS A 259 0.02 -27.79 21.69
C LYS A 259 -0.08 -27.45 23.17
N ALA A 260 -0.69 -26.32 23.52
CA ALA A 260 -0.92 -25.94 24.91
C ALA A 260 -1.91 -26.89 25.60
N LEU A 261 -3.00 -27.25 24.92
CA LEU A 261 -3.97 -28.24 25.37
C LEU A 261 -3.33 -29.61 25.57
N ILE A 262 -2.56 -30.09 24.58
CA ILE A 262 -1.83 -31.36 24.69
C ILE A 262 -0.93 -31.35 25.93
N LYS A 263 -0.13 -30.30 26.13
CA LYS A 263 0.76 -30.20 27.30
C LYS A 263 -0.01 -30.18 28.62
N GLN A 264 -1.16 -29.53 28.67
CA GLN A 264 -2.04 -29.52 29.84
C GLN A 264 -2.59 -30.92 30.14
N TYR A 265 -3.06 -31.65 29.11
CA TYR A 265 -3.59 -33.00 29.27
C TYR A 265 -2.49 -34.02 29.61
N VAL A 266 -1.28 -33.91 29.04
CA VAL A 266 -0.11 -34.71 29.46
C VAL A 266 0.11 -34.56 30.97
N LYS A 267 0.11 -33.33 31.49
CA LYS A 267 0.31 -33.10 32.93
C LYS A 267 -0.81 -33.73 33.78
N ARG A 268 -2.08 -33.51 33.42
CA ARG A 268 -3.24 -34.06 34.15
C ARG A 268 -3.26 -35.59 34.13
N VAL A 269 -2.96 -36.19 32.97
CA VAL A 269 -2.87 -37.65 32.82
C VAL A 269 -1.72 -38.21 33.66
N GLY A 270 -0.55 -37.56 33.66
CA GLY A 270 0.58 -37.96 34.50
C GLY A 270 0.27 -37.91 35.99
N GLU A 271 -0.48 -36.89 36.44
CA GLU A 271 -0.95 -36.78 37.84
C GLU A 271 -1.92 -37.92 38.20
N ALA A 272 -2.90 -38.24 37.34
CA ALA A 272 -3.84 -39.33 37.57
C ALA A 272 -3.15 -40.71 37.60
N ILE A 273 -2.16 -40.93 36.73
CA ILE A 273 -1.36 -42.17 36.71
C ILE A 273 -0.53 -42.29 37.99
N ALA A 274 0.13 -41.21 38.42
CA ALA A 274 0.95 -41.20 39.64
C ALA A 274 0.14 -41.43 40.92
N GLN A 275 -1.15 -41.08 40.91
CA GLN A 275 -2.09 -41.30 42.01
C GLN A 275 -2.84 -42.64 41.92
N GLU A 276 -2.64 -43.41 40.85
CA GLU A 276 -3.38 -44.64 40.54
C GLU A 276 -4.91 -44.45 40.50
N ASP A 277 -5.38 -43.25 40.15
CA ASP A 277 -6.82 -42.91 40.12
C ASP A 277 -7.44 -43.21 38.73
N GLU A 278 -8.03 -44.40 38.60
CA GLU A 278 -8.69 -44.87 37.38
C GLU A 278 -9.87 -43.98 36.95
N LEU A 279 -10.64 -43.48 37.93
CA LEU A 279 -11.84 -42.69 37.65
C LEU A 279 -11.45 -41.32 37.12
N MET A 280 -10.53 -40.65 37.79
CA MET A 280 -9.98 -39.36 37.34
C MET A 280 -9.31 -39.51 35.98
N PHE A 281 -8.50 -40.56 35.77
CA PHE A 281 -7.89 -40.85 34.47
C PHE A 281 -8.97 -40.96 33.37
N GLY A 282 -10.02 -41.74 33.61
CA GLY A 282 -11.08 -41.93 32.63
C GLY A 282 -11.87 -40.65 32.31
N GLU A 283 -12.07 -39.76 33.29
CA GLU A 283 -12.70 -38.45 33.06
C GLU A 283 -11.81 -37.53 32.24
N ILE A 284 -10.50 -37.47 32.54
CA ILE A 284 -9.54 -36.65 31.80
C ILE A 284 -9.46 -37.06 30.33
N ILE A 285 -9.44 -38.37 30.03
CA ILE A 285 -9.41 -38.87 28.64
C ILE A 285 -10.70 -38.52 27.90
N LYS A 286 -11.87 -38.64 28.54
CA LYS A 286 -13.15 -38.24 27.94
C LYS A 286 -13.24 -36.73 27.70
N GLU A 287 -12.67 -35.92 28.58
CA GLU A 287 -12.56 -34.47 28.37
C GLU A 287 -11.64 -34.16 27.20
N ALA A 288 -10.47 -34.82 27.11
CA ALA A 288 -9.52 -34.63 26.03
C ALA A 288 -10.13 -34.96 24.67
N LEU A 289 -10.86 -36.07 24.56
CA LEU A 289 -11.53 -36.50 23.31
C LEU A 289 -12.66 -35.57 22.84
N LYS A 290 -13.13 -34.62 23.67
CA LYS A 290 -14.10 -33.59 23.23
C LYS A 290 -13.44 -32.41 22.53
N VAL A 291 -12.13 -32.20 22.73
CA VAL A 291 -11.42 -30.99 22.32
C VAL A 291 -10.14 -31.28 21.51
N LEU A 292 -9.67 -32.53 21.49
CA LEU A 292 -8.51 -33.00 20.73
C LEU A 292 -8.91 -34.18 19.83
N ASP A 293 -8.16 -34.35 18.74
CA ASP A 293 -8.26 -35.53 17.87
C ASP A 293 -7.86 -36.82 18.61
N GLU A 294 -8.43 -37.96 18.21
CA GLU A 294 -8.12 -39.28 18.79
C GLU A 294 -6.61 -39.59 18.76
N ARG A 295 -5.92 -39.15 17.70
CA ARG A 295 -4.46 -39.32 17.54
C ARG A 295 -3.66 -38.58 18.61
N ASP A 296 -4.07 -37.36 18.96
CA ASP A 296 -3.38 -36.57 19.98
C ASP A 296 -3.64 -37.13 21.37
N VAL A 297 -4.85 -37.66 21.62
CA VAL A 297 -5.17 -38.36 22.86
C VAL A 297 -4.38 -39.66 23.00
N GLN A 298 -4.21 -40.42 21.92
CA GLN A 298 -3.30 -41.58 21.91
C GLN A 298 -1.86 -41.16 22.24
N TYR A 299 -1.35 -40.12 21.57
CA TYR A 299 -0.01 -39.60 21.82
C TYR A 299 0.20 -39.16 23.28
N ILE A 300 -0.79 -38.51 23.90
CA ILE A 300 -0.76 -38.11 25.32
C ILE A 300 -0.59 -39.33 26.24
N VAL A 301 -1.32 -40.41 25.97
CA VAL A 301 -1.30 -41.61 26.82
C VAL A 301 -0.06 -42.46 26.57
N GLU A 302 0.37 -42.59 25.31
CA GLU A 302 1.63 -43.26 24.94
C GLU A 302 2.87 -42.59 25.51
N HIS A 303 2.77 -41.33 25.93
CA HIS A 303 3.83 -40.63 26.66
C HIS A 303 4.14 -41.28 28.03
N PHE A 304 3.25 -42.12 28.56
CA PHE A 304 3.36 -42.79 29.85
C PHE A 304 3.38 -44.31 29.70
N ASP A 305 4.15 -45.02 30.52
CA ASP A 305 4.15 -46.49 30.54
C ASP A 305 2.96 -47.04 31.36
N ILE A 306 1.77 -46.92 30.78
CA ILE A 306 0.53 -47.41 31.38
C ILE A 306 0.39 -48.94 31.30
N SER A 307 1.28 -49.63 30.59
CA SER A 307 1.35 -51.10 30.48
C SER A 307 1.53 -51.76 31.85
N SER A 308 2.16 -51.04 32.76
CA SER A 308 2.38 -51.44 34.16
C SER A 308 1.11 -51.37 35.03
N SER A 309 0.04 -50.69 34.57
CA SER A 309 -1.23 -50.53 35.28
C SER A 309 -2.40 -51.12 34.48
N PRO A 310 -2.78 -52.40 34.71
CA PRO A 310 -3.81 -53.09 33.93
C PRO A 310 -5.19 -52.41 33.96
N LEU A 311 -5.55 -51.77 35.08
CA LEU A 311 -6.84 -51.09 35.25
C LEU A 311 -6.92 -49.81 34.42
N ILE A 312 -5.87 -48.97 34.45
CA ILE A 312 -5.78 -47.75 33.63
C ILE A 312 -5.78 -48.12 32.13
N LEU A 313 -5.03 -49.16 31.75
CA LEU A 313 -4.98 -49.65 30.37
C LEU A 313 -6.35 -50.15 29.90
N GLN A 314 -7.05 -50.93 30.73
CA GLN A 314 -8.40 -51.41 30.41
C GLN A 314 -9.38 -50.24 30.27
N ARG A 315 -9.32 -49.25 31.17
CA ARG A 315 -10.17 -48.07 31.13
C ARG A 315 -9.93 -47.24 29.86
N PHE A 316 -8.68 -47.02 29.49
CA PHE A 316 -8.31 -46.35 28.25
C PHE A 316 -8.90 -47.07 27.03
N ASN A 317 -8.69 -48.39 26.92
CA ASN A 317 -9.19 -49.19 25.79
C ASN A 317 -10.72 -49.16 25.66
N ILE A 318 -11.45 -49.16 26.78
CA ILE A 318 -12.91 -49.02 26.78
C ILE A 318 -13.32 -47.66 26.22
N ILE A 319 -12.72 -46.57 26.73
CA ILE A 319 -13.06 -45.21 26.30
C ILE A 319 -12.75 -44.99 24.82
N MET A 320 -11.59 -45.46 24.35
CA MET A 320 -11.20 -45.34 22.94
C MET A 320 -12.10 -46.16 22.02
N ARG A 321 -12.56 -47.34 22.46
CA ARG A 321 -13.52 -48.15 21.70
C ARG A 321 -14.89 -47.49 21.61
N ASP A 322 -15.37 -46.91 22.71
CA ASP A 322 -16.68 -46.26 22.78
C ASP A 322 -16.74 -44.95 21.96
N ASN A 323 -15.57 -44.33 21.70
CA ASN A 323 -15.49 -43.07 20.96
C ASN A 323 -15.29 -43.24 19.44
N ARG A 324 -15.16 -44.48 18.94
CA ARG A 324 -15.08 -44.70 17.48
C ARG A 324 -16.43 -44.40 16.83
N PRO A 325 -16.46 -43.62 15.72
CA PRO A 325 -17.69 -43.38 14.98
C PRO A 325 -18.24 -44.71 14.45
N LYS A 326 -19.56 -44.91 14.58
CA LYS A 326 -20.28 -46.07 14.03
C LYS A 326 -20.31 -46.05 12.51
#